data_AF-A0A5C7V741-F1
#
_entry.id   AF-A0A5C7V741-F1
#
_cell.length_a   1.000
_cell.length_b   1.000
_cell.length_c   1.000
_cell.angle_alpha   90.00
_cell.angle_beta   90.00
_cell.angle_gamma   90.00
#
_symmetry.space_group_name_H-M   'P 1'
#
loop_
_entity.id
_entity.type
_entity.pdbx_description
1 polymer ?
#
loop_
_entity_poly.entity_id
_entity_poly.type
_entity_poly.pdbx_seq_one_letter_code
_entity_poly.pdbx_strand_id
1 'polypeptide(L)'
;MHPIVPIIMALGAILFFVGLAVQIRLGAKRINTIKLRNKEYKVWQFVILMIGSGIGLIMISVILPKHITYQPESTSQSLSPILSGNLKYELDSVLSSLDLNNPAIINAVARFQTEYQEASQRNDHNTMELLIMEFTHRIRAELQNRDYPESQIEREITRISNILKQSAKQEKND
;
A
#
# COMPACT_ATOMS: atom_id res chain seq x y z
N MET A 1 -4.26 5.11 -3.40
CA MET A 1 -4.02 5.86 -2.15
C MET A 1 -5.01 5.36 -1.10
N HIS A 2 -4.55 4.88 0.06
CA HIS A 2 -5.45 4.36 1.10
C HIS A 2 -6.42 5.47 1.52
N PRO A 3 -7.76 5.28 1.45
CA PRO A 3 -8.73 6.32 1.80
C PRO A 3 -8.62 6.77 3.26
N ILE A 4 -7.98 5.98 4.12
CA ILE A 4 -7.68 6.28 5.51
C ILE A 4 -6.70 7.45 5.68
N VAL A 5 -5.72 7.61 4.77
CA VAL A 5 -4.69 8.65 4.91
C VAL A 5 -5.28 10.06 4.74
N PRO A 6 -6.09 10.35 3.71
CA PRO A 6 -6.85 11.60 3.62
C PRO A 6 -7.79 11.82 4.80
N ILE A 7 -8.42 10.77 5.33
CA ILE A 7 -9.37 10.87 6.45
C ILE A 7 -8.65 11.30 7.74
N ILE A 8 -7.51 10.68 8.07
CA ILE A 8 -6.73 11.04 9.27
C ILE A 8 -6.16 12.45 9.12
N MET A 9 -5.66 12.81 7.93
CA MET A 9 -5.17 14.16 7.65
C MET A 9 -6.28 15.21 7.77
N ALA A 10 -7.46 14.94 7.23
CA ALA A 10 -8.63 15.82 7.35
C ALA A 10 -9.09 15.95 8.80
N LEU A 11 -9.15 14.85 9.57
CA LEU A 11 -9.48 14.90 11.00
C LEU A 11 -8.48 15.75 11.80
N GLY A 12 -7.19 15.57 11.53
CA GLY A 12 -6.12 16.36 12.15
C GLY A 12 -6.24 17.85 11.82
N ALA A 13 -6.51 18.19 10.56
CA ALA A 13 -6.75 19.56 10.14
C ALA A 13 -7.99 20.18 10.81
N ILE A 14 -9.10 19.44 10.89
CA ILE A 14 -10.32 19.89 11.57
C ILE A 14 -10.03 20.17 13.05
N LEU A 15 -9.35 19.27 13.75
CA LEU A 15 -8.97 19.47 15.15
C LEU A 15 -8.04 20.68 15.34
N PHE A 16 -7.10 20.89 14.42
CA PHE A 16 -6.20 22.04 14.44
C PHE A 16 -6.97 23.37 14.27
N PHE A 17 -7.87 23.46 13.29
CA PHE A 17 -8.67 24.67 13.06
C PHE A 17 -9.68 24.92 14.19
N VAL A 18 -10.26 23.87 14.78
CA VAL A 18 -11.12 24.02 15.98
C VAL A 18 -10.31 24.53 17.17
N GLY A 19 -9.10 24.01 17.40
CA GLY A 19 -8.20 24.51 18.43
C GLY A 19 -7.84 25.99 18.22
N LEU A 20 -7.51 26.37 16.98
CA LEU A 20 -7.18 27.75 16.60
C LEU A 20 -8.38 28.69 16.78
N ALA A 21 -9.57 28.29 16.34
CA ALA A 21 -10.79 29.09 16.47
C ALA A 21 -11.19 29.30 17.93
N VAL A 22 -11.05 28.27 18.77
CA VAL A 22 -11.27 28.36 20.22
C VAL A 22 -10.26 29.31 20.87
N GLN A 23 -8.99 29.25 20.47
CA GLN A 23 -7.94 30.14 20.98
C GLN A 23 -8.17 31.60 20.58
N ILE A 24 -8.57 31.87 19.34
CA ILE A 24 -8.91 33.23 18.85
C ILE A 24 -10.15 33.76 19.59
N ARG A 25 -11.20 32.94 19.74
CA ARG A 25 -12.47 33.36 20.36
C ARG A 25 -12.35 33.59 21.88
N LEU A 26 -11.56 32.78 22.58
CA LEU A 26 -11.33 32.94 24.03
C LEU A 26 -10.26 34.00 24.33
N GLY A 27 -9.24 34.12 23.47
CA GLY A 27 -8.26 35.20 23.52
C GLY A 27 -8.91 36.58 23.35
N ALA A 28 -9.86 36.72 22.42
CA ALA A 28 -10.64 37.94 22.23
C ALA A 28 -11.54 38.29 23.43
N LYS A 29 -11.97 37.29 24.22
CA LYS A 29 -12.81 37.50 25.42
C LYS A 29 -12.03 37.57 26.74
N ARG A 30 -10.69 37.42 26.75
CA ARG A 30 -9.84 37.32 27.97
C ARG A 30 -10.37 36.30 29.01
N ILE A 31 -11.04 35.24 28.57
CA ILE A 31 -11.56 34.21 29.48
C ILE A 31 -10.45 33.17 29.65
N ASN A 32 -9.99 32.95 30.88
CA ASN A 32 -8.86 32.06 31.18
C ASN A 32 -9.28 30.64 31.61
N THR A 33 -10.59 30.37 31.70
CA THR A 33 -11.16 29.10 32.18
C THR A 33 -12.28 28.60 31.28
N ILE A 34 -12.23 27.31 30.92
CA ILE A 34 -13.29 26.60 30.19
C ILE A 34 -13.90 25.58 31.16
N LYS A 35 -15.22 25.63 31.36
CA LYS A 35 -15.96 24.60 32.10
C LYS A 35 -16.35 23.48 31.14
N LEU A 36 -15.81 22.29 31.38
CA LEU A 36 -16.23 21.07 30.68
C LEU A 36 -16.58 20.03 31.74
N ARG A 37 -17.81 19.50 31.70
CA ARG A 37 -18.26 18.38 32.54
C ARG A 37 -18.04 18.62 34.06
N ASN A 38 -18.45 19.78 34.56
CA ASN A 38 -18.28 20.23 35.95
C ASN A 38 -16.84 20.40 36.45
N LYS A 39 -15.83 20.30 35.57
CA LYS A 39 -14.44 20.58 35.90
C LYS A 39 -13.95 21.84 35.18
N GLU A 40 -13.23 22.68 35.89
CA GLU A 40 -12.63 23.90 35.37
C GLU A 40 -11.23 23.58 34.81
N TYR A 41 -11.03 23.84 33.52
CA TYR A 41 -9.74 23.68 32.87
C TYR A 41 -9.21 25.05 32.47
N LYS A 42 -7.92 25.30 32.73
CA LYS A 42 -7.24 26.51 32.23
C LYS A 42 -7.13 26.42 30.71
N VAL A 43 -7.49 27.49 30.01
CA VAL A 43 -7.51 27.55 28.54
C VAL A 43 -6.18 27.13 27.93
N TRP A 44 -5.07 27.55 28.54
CA TRP A 44 -3.72 27.21 28.06
C TRP A 44 -3.43 25.71 28.09
N GLN A 45 -3.92 24.99 29.11
CA GLN A 45 -3.79 23.52 29.17
C GLN A 45 -4.64 22.85 28.10
N PHE A 46 -5.85 23.35 27.85
CA PHE A 46 -6.72 22.82 26.80
C PHE A 46 -6.13 23.01 25.40
N VAL A 47 -5.56 24.18 25.14
CA VAL A 47 -4.89 24.52 23.88
C VAL A 47 -3.68 23.63 23.64
N ILE A 48 -2.81 23.44 24.64
CA ILE A 48 -1.65 22.55 24.52
C ILE A 48 -2.06 21.11 24.26
N LEU A 49 -3.12 20.64 24.93
CA LEU A 49 -3.58 19.26 24.80
C LEU A 49 -4.19 19.00 23.42
N MET A 50 -4.93 19.96 22.87
CA MET A 50 -5.49 19.89 21.51
C MET A 50 -4.41 19.98 20.43
N ILE A 51 -3.47 20.93 20.54
CA ILE A 51 -2.38 21.10 19.58
C ILE A 51 -1.44 19.89 19.63
N GLY A 52 -1.06 19.45 20.82
CA GLY A 52 -0.21 18.27 21.02
C GLY A 52 -0.85 16.99 20.48
N SER A 53 -2.16 16.81 20.71
CA SER A 53 -2.91 15.69 20.13
C SER A 53 -2.95 15.73 18.60
N GLY A 54 -3.18 16.92 18.01
CA GLY A 54 -3.17 17.09 16.56
C GLY A 54 -1.81 16.78 15.93
N ILE A 55 -0.72 17.28 16.51
CA ILE A 55 0.65 16.99 16.04
C ILE A 55 0.96 15.50 16.20
N GLY A 56 0.60 14.90 17.34
CA GLY A 56 0.77 13.47 17.58
C GLY A 56 0.06 12.60 16.55
N LEU A 57 -1.20 12.92 16.21
CA LEU A 57 -1.96 12.22 15.18
C LEU A 57 -1.33 12.33 13.79
N ILE A 58 -0.82 13.52 13.42
CA ILE A 58 -0.11 13.73 12.15
C ILE A 58 1.17 12.87 12.12
N MET A 59 1.93 12.86 13.21
CA MET A 59 3.19 12.11 13.29
C MET A 59 2.95 10.59 13.25
N ILE A 60 1.92 10.10 13.94
CA ILE A 60 1.47 8.69 13.88
C ILE A 60 1.05 8.32 12.46
N SER A 61 0.33 9.21 11.75
CA SER A 61 -0.08 9.00 10.35
C SER A 61 1.09 8.86 9.39
N VAL A 62 2.21 9.56 9.64
CA VAL A 62 3.43 9.47 8.82
C VAL A 62 4.24 8.21 9.14
N ILE A 63 4.17 7.71 10.37
CA ILE A 63 4.93 6.54 10.82
C ILE A 63 4.22 5.22 10.52
N LEU A 64 2.89 5.18 10.56
CA LEU A 64 2.10 3.97 10.27
C LEU A 64 2.49 3.27 8.95
N PRO A 65 2.66 3.97 7.82
CA PRO A 65 3.05 3.35 6.55
C PRO A 65 4.45 2.72 6.57
N LYS A 66 5.33 3.13 7.48
CA LYS A 66 6.70 2.57 7.60
C LYS A 66 6.74 1.25 8.37
N HIS A 67 5.73 0.93 9.17
CA HIS A 67 5.73 -0.28 10.02
C HIS A 67 4.64 -1.27 9.65
N ILE A 68 3.67 -0.86 8.83
CA ILE A 68 2.66 -1.75 8.28
C ILE A 68 2.93 -1.86 6.79
N THR A 69 3.55 -2.97 6.37
CA THR A 69 3.61 -3.36 4.96
C THR A 69 2.19 -3.34 4.43
N TYR A 70 1.93 -2.45 3.47
CA TYR A 70 0.65 -2.35 2.78
C TYR A 70 0.29 -3.73 2.22
N GLN A 71 -0.70 -4.37 2.85
CA GLN A 71 -1.36 -5.56 2.33
C GLN A 71 -2.71 -5.05 1.85
N PRO A 72 -2.93 -4.88 0.53
CA PRO A 72 -4.25 -4.50 0.04
C PRO A 72 -5.24 -5.54 0.54
N GLU A 73 -6.43 -5.07 0.98
CA GLU A 73 -7.53 -5.96 1.35
C GLU A 73 -7.70 -7.00 0.25
N SER A 74 -7.40 -8.25 0.59
CA SER A 74 -7.74 -9.41 -0.21
C SER A 74 -9.25 -9.57 -0.10
N THR A 75 -9.99 -8.72 -0.82
CA THR A 75 -11.37 -9.01 -1.17
C THR A 75 -11.30 -10.33 -1.90
N SER A 76 -11.90 -11.35 -1.31
CA SER A 76 -12.12 -12.68 -1.88
C SER A 76 -13.12 -12.60 -3.04
N GLN A 77 -12.88 -11.70 -3.98
CA GLN A 77 -13.40 -11.81 -5.34
C GLN A 77 -12.46 -12.75 -6.05
N SER A 78 -12.89 -14.01 -6.12
CA SER A 78 -12.60 -14.94 -7.22
C SER A 78 -11.90 -14.22 -8.37
N LEU A 79 -10.56 -14.26 -8.36
CA LEU A 79 -9.71 -13.85 -9.46
C LEU A 79 -10.06 -14.78 -10.62
N SER A 80 -10.99 -14.35 -11.47
CA SER A 80 -11.19 -14.94 -12.78
C SER A 80 -9.81 -15.04 -13.44
N PRO A 81 -9.43 -16.20 -14.00
CA PRO A 81 -8.07 -16.41 -14.44
C PRO A 81 -7.78 -15.49 -15.64
N ILE A 82 -6.97 -14.45 -15.41
CA ILE A 82 -6.39 -13.58 -16.46
C ILE A 82 -5.39 -14.39 -17.32
N LEU A 83 -4.88 -15.50 -16.79
CA LEU A 83 -4.03 -16.44 -17.51
C LEU A 83 -4.86 -17.47 -18.26
N SER A 84 -4.49 -17.74 -19.52
CA SER A 84 -4.93 -18.96 -20.19
C SER A 84 -4.46 -20.20 -19.39
N GLY A 85 -5.28 -21.26 -19.37
CA GLY A 85 -5.06 -22.41 -18.48
C GLY A 85 -3.66 -23.03 -18.55
N ASN A 86 -3.04 -22.98 -19.73
CA ASN A 86 -1.68 -23.47 -19.94
C ASN A 86 -0.61 -22.59 -19.25
N LEU A 87 -0.72 -21.26 -19.35
CA LEU A 87 0.23 -20.37 -18.69
C LEU A 87 0.04 -20.37 -17.17
N LYS A 88 -1.19 -20.53 -16.68
CA LYS A 88 -1.45 -20.70 -15.26
C LYS A 88 -0.76 -21.96 -14.72
N TYR A 89 -0.92 -23.08 -15.40
CA TYR A 89 -0.27 -24.33 -15.01
C TYR A 89 1.26 -24.22 -15.02
N GLU A 90 1.82 -23.58 -16.05
CA GLU A 90 3.27 -23.37 -16.11
C GLU A 90 3.78 -22.48 -14.97
N LEU A 91 3.06 -21.39 -14.67
CA LEU A 91 3.39 -20.50 -13.57
C LEU A 91 3.31 -21.21 -12.22
N ASP A 92 2.22 -21.92 -11.95
CA ASP A 92 2.01 -22.66 -10.71
C ASP A 92 3.08 -23.75 -10.53
N SER A 93 3.47 -24.42 -11.62
CA SER A 93 4.54 -25.43 -11.64
C SER A 93 5.91 -24.83 -11.31
N VAL A 94 6.27 -23.69 -11.92
CA VAL A 94 7.54 -22.99 -11.66
C VAL A 94 7.59 -22.42 -10.25
N LEU A 95 6.49 -21.82 -9.76
CA LEU A 95 6.44 -21.30 -8.40
C LEU A 95 6.52 -22.43 -7.36
N SER A 96 5.87 -23.57 -7.63
CA SER A 96 5.94 -24.73 -6.75
C SER A 96 7.32 -25.39 -6.73
N SER A 97 8.01 -25.47 -7.88
CA SER A 97 9.35 -26.06 -7.96
C SER A 97 10.42 -25.21 -7.26
N LEU A 98 10.18 -23.90 -7.14
CA LEU A 98 11.04 -22.93 -6.46
C LEU A 98 10.67 -22.70 -4.99
N ASP A 99 9.70 -23.46 -4.46
CA ASP A 99 9.14 -23.27 -3.11
C ASP A 99 8.64 -21.82 -2.86
N LEU A 100 8.20 -21.14 -3.92
CA LEU A 100 7.67 -19.78 -3.91
C LEU A 100 6.14 -19.74 -3.75
N ASN A 101 5.54 -20.82 -3.24
CA ASN A 101 4.10 -20.93 -3.00
C ASN A 101 3.64 -20.24 -1.71
N ASN A 102 4.43 -19.31 -1.19
CA ASN A 102 4.05 -18.52 -0.02
C ASN A 102 2.98 -17.48 -0.40
N PRO A 103 2.06 -17.16 0.53
CA PRO A 103 0.94 -16.25 0.26
C PRO A 103 1.41 -14.85 -0.19
N ALA A 104 2.60 -14.43 0.22
CA ALA A 104 3.17 -13.17 -0.20
C ALA A 104 3.49 -13.13 -1.70
N ILE A 105 4.05 -14.19 -2.28
CA ILE A 105 4.37 -14.25 -3.72
C ILE A 105 3.12 -14.47 -4.55
N ILE A 106 2.21 -15.34 -4.12
CA ILE A 106 0.92 -15.56 -4.79
C ILE A 106 0.15 -14.23 -4.91
N ASN A 107 0.11 -13.43 -3.83
CA ASN A 107 -0.53 -12.11 -3.86
C ASN A 107 0.19 -11.14 -4.80
N ALA A 108 1.53 -11.13 -4.81
CA ALA A 108 2.29 -10.29 -5.74
C ALA A 108 2.09 -10.68 -7.20
N VAL A 109 1.95 -11.97 -7.50
CA VAL A 109 1.62 -12.48 -8.84
C VAL A 109 0.24 -11.99 -9.27
N ALA A 110 -0.77 -12.15 -8.41
CA ALA A 110 -2.12 -11.68 -8.70
C ALA A 110 -2.16 -10.16 -8.95
N ARG A 111 -1.49 -9.40 -8.07
CA ARG A 111 -1.39 -7.94 -8.19
C ARG A 111 -0.66 -7.51 -9.47
N PHE A 112 0.46 -8.17 -9.78
CA PHE A 112 1.20 -7.92 -11.01
C PHE A 112 0.31 -8.14 -12.23
N GLN A 113 -0.44 -9.25 -12.28
CA GLN A 113 -1.32 -9.54 -13.42
C GLN A 113 -2.37 -8.46 -13.64
N THR A 114 -3.06 -8.04 -12.57
CA THR A 114 -4.07 -6.98 -12.66
C THR A 114 -3.45 -5.65 -13.07
N GLU A 115 -2.40 -5.18 -12.39
CA GLU A 115 -1.79 -3.86 -12.66
C GLU A 115 -1.10 -3.83 -14.02
N TYR A 116 -0.46 -4.92 -14.44
CA TYR A 116 0.21 -5.02 -15.74
C TYR A 116 -0.80 -5.07 -16.89
N GLN A 117 -1.94 -5.73 -16.72
CA GLN A 117 -3.03 -5.73 -17.70
C GLN A 117 -3.65 -4.33 -17.83
N GLU A 118 -3.93 -3.66 -16.72
CA GLU A 118 -4.42 -2.28 -16.74
C GLU A 118 -3.44 -1.32 -17.44
N ALA A 119 -2.14 -1.44 -17.14
CA ALA A 119 -1.11 -0.64 -17.78
C ALA A 119 -0.97 -0.96 -19.28
N SER A 120 -1.09 -2.23 -19.66
CA SER A 120 -1.09 -2.69 -21.07
C SER A 120 -2.27 -2.11 -21.85
N GLN A 121 -3.48 -2.11 -21.27
CA GLN A 121 -4.68 -1.52 -21.89
C GLN A 121 -4.56 0.00 -22.05
N ARG A 122 -3.90 0.68 -21.11
CA ARG A 122 -3.61 2.12 -21.17
C ARG A 122 -2.39 2.45 -22.04
N ASN A 123 -1.70 1.44 -22.57
CA ASN A 123 -0.44 1.56 -23.29
C ASN A 123 0.63 2.34 -22.52
N ASP A 124 0.63 2.21 -21.19
CA ASP A 124 1.57 2.87 -20.27
C ASP A 124 2.83 2.02 -20.10
N HIS A 125 3.76 2.20 -21.03
CA HIS A 125 5.02 1.46 -21.06
C HIS A 125 5.88 1.68 -19.81
N ASN A 126 5.86 2.88 -19.22
CA ASN A 126 6.65 3.18 -18.02
C ASN A 126 6.15 2.37 -16.83
N THR A 127 4.83 2.33 -16.63
CA THR A 127 4.22 1.52 -15.56
C THR A 127 4.47 0.03 -15.80
N MET A 128 4.36 -0.45 -17.04
CA MET A 128 4.68 -1.85 -17.37
C MET A 128 6.14 -2.21 -17.03
N GLU A 129 7.11 -1.38 -17.40
CA GLU A 129 8.52 -1.61 -17.09
C GLU A 129 8.80 -1.58 -15.59
N LEU A 130 8.18 -0.64 -14.87
CA LEU A 130 8.31 -0.53 -13.41
C LEU A 130 7.76 -1.78 -12.70
N LEU A 131 6.60 -2.27 -13.13
CA LEU A 131 6.00 -3.49 -12.59
C LEU A 131 6.90 -4.71 -12.83
N ILE A 132 7.47 -4.84 -14.03
CA ILE A 132 8.42 -5.92 -14.35
C ILE A 132 9.64 -5.84 -13.43
N MET A 133 10.17 -4.64 -13.22
CA MET A 133 11.34 -4.40 -12.38
C MET A 133 11.07 -4.76 -10.92
N GLU A 134 9.96 -4.27 -10.34
CA GLU A 134 9.56 -4.55 -8.96
C GLU A 134 9.38 -6.06 -8.75
N PHE A 135 8.63 -6.71 -9.63
CA PHE A 135 8.34 -8.13 -9.53
C PHE A 135 9.62 -8.97 -9.63
N THR A 136 10.49 -8.65 -10.59
CA THR A 136 11.80 -9.29 -10.76
C THR A 136 12.65 -9.13 -9.51
N HIS A 137 12.73 -7.92 -8.96
CA HIS A 137 13.50 -7.66 -7.74
C HIS A 137 12.97 -8.47 -6.55
N ARG A 138 11.64 -8.58 -6.43
CA ARG A 138 11.00 -9.33 -5.35
C ARG A 138 11.29 -10.82 -5.42
N ILE A 139 11.14 -11.42 -6.60
CA ILE A 139 11.47 -12.84 -6.82
C ILE A 139 12.97 -13.09 -6.59
N ARG A 140 13.84 -12.19 -7.06
CA ARG A 140 15.29 -12.27 -6.80
C ARG A 140 15.58 -12.32 -5.30
N ALA A 141 15.01 -11.39 -4.54
CA ALA A 141 15.22 -11.34 -3.10
C ALA A 141 14.75 -12.61 -2.39
N GLU A 142 13.58 -13.14 -2.77
CA GLU A 142 13.06 -14.39 -2.19
C GLU A 142 13.93 -15.60 -2.53
N LEU A 143 14.44 -15.70 -3.76
CA LEU A 143 15.34 -16.79 -4.15
C LEU A 143 16.73 -16.66 -3.50
N GLN A 144 17.25 -15.43 -3.35
CA GLN A 144 18.50 -15.18 -2.64
C GLN A 144 18.39 -15.54 -1.14
N ASN A 145 17.27 -15.21 -0.50
CA ASN A 145 16.99 -15.58 0.89
C ASN A 145 16.93 -17.10 1.12
N ARG A 146 16.78 -17.88 0.05
CA ARG A 146 16.70 -19.35 0.04
C ARG A 146 17.98 -20.00 -0.48
N ASP A 147 19.07 -19.23 -0.59
CA ASP A 147 20.39 -19.68 -1.02
C ASP A 147 20.42 -20.32 -2.42
N TYR A 148 19.54 -19.90 -3.33
CA TYR A 148 19.62 -20.34 -4.74
C TYR A 148 20.86 -19.77 -5.44
N PRO A 149 21.51 -20.53 -6.35
CA PRO A 149 22.63 -20.02 -7.13
C PRO A 149 22.19 -18.89 -8.06
N GLU A 150 22.97 -17.79 -8.17
CA GLU A 150 22.62 -16.64 -9.02
C GLU A 150 22.32 -17.02 -10.49
N SER A 151 23.02 -18.03 -11.02
CA SER A 151 22.81 -18.54 -12.38
C SER A 151 21.45 -19.22 -12.59
N GLN A 152 20.84 -19.75 -11.53
CA GLN A 152 19.48 -20.29 -11.54
C GLN A 152 18.47 -19.17 -11.31
N ILE A 153 18.78 -18.22 -10.42
CA ILE A 153 17.93 -17.08 -10.09
C ILE A 153 17.58 -16.28 -11.35
N GLU A 154 18.57 -15.87 -12.15
CA GLU A 154 18.32 -15.08 -13.36
C GLU A 154 17.50 -15.84 -14.41
N ARG A 155 17.73 -17.15 -14.54
CA ARG A 155 17.02 -18.00 -15.50
C ARG A 155 15.53 -18.10 -15.14
N GLU A 156 15.25 -18.34 -13.87
CA GLU A 156 13.88 -18.56 -13.40
C GLU A 156 13.10 -17.25 -13.30
N ILE A 157 13.74 -16.15 -12.89
CA ILE A 157 13.16 -14.80 -12.98
C ILE A 157 12.74 -14.49 -14.42
N THR A 158 13.62 -14.74 -15.39
CA THR A 158 13.34 -14.48 -16.80
C THR A 158 12.16 -15.32 -17.27
N ARG A 159 12.11 -16.60 -16.87
CA ARG A 159 11.01 -17.51 -17.20
C ARG A 159 9.67 -17.01 -16.63
N ILE A 160 9.61 -16.70 -15.34
CA ILE A 160 8.41 -16.20 -14.68
C ILE A 160 7.96 -14.87 -15.30
N SER A 161 8.90 -13.95 -15.54
CA SER A 161 8.62 -12.66 -16.18
C SER A 161 8.01 -12.83 -17.57
N ASN A 162 8.53 -13.75 -18.38
CA ASN A 162 8.01 -14.00 -19.73
C ASN A 162 6.59 -14.58 -19.72
N ILE A 163 6.30 -15.53 -18.81
CA ILE A 163 4.95 -16.09 -18.62
C ILE A 163 3.96 -14.97 -18.26
N LEU A 164 4.34 -14.10 -17.32
CA LEU A 164 3.50 -12.98 -16.88
C LEU A 164 3.34 -11.88 -17.93
N LYS A 165 4.33 -11.64 -18.79
CA LYS A 165 4.19 -10.71 -19.93
C LYS A 165 3.24 -11.26 -20.99
N GLN A 166 3.27 -12.56 -21.23
CA GLN A 166 2.51 -13.22 -22.28
C GLN A 166 1.00 -13.26 -21.97
N SER A 167 0.62 -13.33 -20.68
CA SER A 167 -0.80 -13.27 -20.30
C SER A 167 -1.50 -11.97 -20.76
N ALA A 168 -0.82 -10.83 -20.70
CA ALA A 168 -1.37 -9.56 -21.15
C ALA A 168 -1.39 -9.38 -22.69
N LYS A 169 -0.66 -10.22 -23.43
CA LYS A 169 -0.61 -10.15 -24.90
C LYS A 169 -1.69 -10.99 -25.57
N GLN A 170 -2.17 -12.06 -24.91
CA GLN A 170 -3.20 -12.94 -25.45
C GLN A 170 -4.59 -12.27 -25.52
N GLU A 171 -4.94 -11.42 -24.55
CA GLU A 171 -6.25 -10.73 -24.54
C GLU A 171 -6.40 -9.65 -25.63
N LYS A 172 -5.29 -9.18 -26.23
CA LYS A 172 -5.35 -8.17 -27.31
C LYS A 172 -5.72 -8.76 -28.68
N ASN A 173 -5.76 -10.08 -28.80
CA ASN A 173 -5.99 -10.80 -30.07
C ASN A 173 -7.31 -11.59 -30.11
N ASP A 174 -8.12 -11.52 -29.06
CA ASP A 174 -9.52 -11.97 -29.03
C ASP A 174 -10.46 -10.75 -29.07
#